data_AF-A0A067D7H1-F1
#
_entry.id   AF-A0A067D7H1-F1
#
_cell.length_a   1.000
_cell.length_b   1.000
_cell.length_c   1.000
_cell.angle_alpha   90.00
_cell.angle_beta   90.00
_cell.angle_gamma   90.00
#
_symmetry.space_group_name_H-M   'P 1'
#
loop_
_entity.id
_entity.type
_entity.pdbx_description
1 polymer ?
#
loop_
_entity_poly.entity_id
_entity_poly.type
_entity_poly.pdbx_seq_one_letter_code
_entity_poly.pdbx_strand_id
1 'polypeptide(L)'
;MSEKDCVNLVAFELGFMYDLLYTKAKFIFSVFGISARCFSFLSSVTALVLFSIFIDIPAYPFFTLERRRYTDSSDRNNLTDIFGATFYSHPLLGNHKRWSRSMGQLNLMSYCVKDETITAKSGKLLATIKTLVNLENQWYVTWADVSDELEELICRELKEKVASYTKPEPFCSTPEGLSIMTGKGDYVLKKRYGLDPETWLIASERYDYSLLAWHIATDLCYYDDLDEHCHGDADKLHPICKISKCLSDYMLYLLVVCPSLMPEENFMDSRYANTCQEINDDYRAWPLISRKSIEARRHLLRTEGGEKPQSASKRGRQLGKRLQEQESEVDWSNGRKWEMISEVWVEMLAYAASHGTWNEHGQHLRNGGELPTHVRLLMAHLGL
;
A
#
# COMPACT_ATOMS: atom_id res chain seq x y z
N MET A 1 1.09 -12.81 -23.31
CA MET A 1 1.33 -12.93 -21.86
C MET A 1 0.02 -12.67 -21.15
N SER A 2 -0.47 -13.60 -20.32
CA SER A 2 -1.71 -13.38 -19.56
C SER A 2 -1.53 -12.25 -18.54
N GLU A 3 -2.60 -11.64 -18.03
CA GLU A 3 -2.53 -10.64 -16.94
C GLU A 3 -1.77 -11.20 -15.73
N LYS A 4 -2.04 -12.46 -15.36
CA LYS A 4 -1.37 -13.13 -14.22
C LYS A 4 0.12 -13.34 -14.45
N ASP A 5 0.53 -13.65 -15.67
CA ASP A 5 1.95 -13.82 -16.00
C ASP A 5 2.71 -12.49 -15.89
N CYS A 6 2.10 -11.37 -16.31
CA CYS A 6 2.68 -10.03 -16.17
C CYS A 6 2.95 -9.70 -14.69
N VAL A 7 1.97 -9.93 -13.82
CA VAL A 7 2.08 -9.59 -12.39
C VAL A 7 3.11 -10.47 -11.69
N ASN A 8 3.11 -11.77 -12.00
CA ASN A 8 4.09 -12.71 -11.43
C ASN A 8 5.51 -12.37 -11.87
N LEU A 9 5.71 -11.95 -13.13
CA LEU A 9 7.01 -11.50 -13.63
C LEU A 9 7.50 -10.28 -12.84
N VAL A 10 6.65 -9.26 -12.67
CA VAL A 10 6.99 -8.04 -11.93
C VAL A 10 7.31 -8.35 -10.46
N ALA A 11 6.52 -9.21 -9.81
CA ALA A 11 6.77 -9.63 -8.44
C ALA A 11 8.13 -10.37 -8.29
N PHE A 12 8.50 -11.21 -9.27
CA PHE A 12 9.79 -11.87 -9.30
C PHE A 12 10.95 -10.86 -9.44
N GLU A 13 10.83 -9.90 -10.35
CA GLU A 13 11.85 -8.87 -10.55
C GLU A 13 12.03 -7.96 -9.33
N LEU A 14 10.94 -7.62 -8.66
CA LEU A 14 10.99 -6.89 -7.39
C LEU A 14 11.71 -7.65 -6.31
N GLY A 15 11.46 -8.95 -6.25
CA GLY A 15 12.24 -9.84 -5.42
C GLY A 15 13.72 -9.72 -5.73
N PHE A 16 14.11 -9.82 -7.01
CA PHE A 16 15.51 -9.69 -7.42
C PHE A 16 16.11 -8.31 -7.08
N MET A 17 15.38 -7.21 -7.30
CA MET A 17 15.83 -5.87 -6.94
C MET A 17 16.04 -5.70 -5.44
N TYR A 18 15.14 -6.25 -4.61
CA TYR A 18 15.33 -6.28 -3.17
C TYR A 18 16.64 -6.98 -2.78
N ASP A 19 16.93 -8.15 -3.34
CA ASP A 19 18.18 -8.86 -3.07
C ASP A 19 19.38 -8.01 -3.45
N LEU A 20 19.32 -7.38 -4.61
CA LEU A 20 20.42 -6.61 -5.16
C LEU A 20 20.72 -5.33 -4.36
N LEU A 21 19.68 -4.69 -3.82
CA LEU A 21 19.78 -3.41 -3.11
C LEU A 21 19.98 -3.58 -1.60
N TYR A 22 19.34 -4.57 -0.98
CA TYR A 22 19.23 -4.69 0.48
C TYR A 22 19.83 -5.93 1.07
N THR A 23 20.20 -6.91 0.26
CA THR A 23 20.98 -8.04 0.73
C THR A 23 22.41 -7.90 0.25
N LYS A 24 23.34 -8.59 0.93
CA LYS A 24 24.72 -8.69 0.45
C LYS A 24 24.84 -9.55 -0.82
N ALA A 25 23.76 -9.82 -1.57
CA ALA A 25 23.73 -10.71 -2.74
C ALA A 25 24.87 -10.46 -3.73
N LYS A 26 25.14 -9.20 -4.10
CA LYS A 26 26.26 -8.86 -5.01
C LYS A 26 27.61 -9.36 -4.49
N PHE A 27 27.84 -9.28 -3.18
CA PHE A 27 29.06 -9.76 -2.55
C PHE A 27 29.02 -11.28 -2.37
N ILE A 28 27.89 -11.83 -1.93
CA ILE A 28 27.66 -13.25 -1.66
C ILE A 28 27.85 -14.10 -2.92
N PHE A 29 27.34 -13.65 -4.06
CA PHE A 29 27.43 -14.37 -5.34
C PHE A 29 28.65 -13.98 -6.19
N SER A 30 29.53 -13.11 -5.68
CA SER A 30 30.80 -12.84 -6.34
C SER A 30 31.78 -13.99 -6.11
N VAL A 31 32.66 -14.27 -7.08
CA VAL A 31 33.75 -15.27 -6.95
C VAL A 31 34.60 -14.98 -5.70
N PHE A 32 34.82 -13.71 -5.40
CA PHE A 32 35.52 -13.27 -4.20
C PHE A 32 34.77 -13.63 -2.90
N GLY A 33 33.45 -13.39 -2.84
CA GLY A 33 32.64 -13.71 -1.67
C GLY A 33 32.49 -15.21 -1.43
N ILE A 34 32.38 -16.02 -2.50
CA ILE A 34 32.40 -17.48 -2.40
C ILE A 34 33.76 -17.95 -1.87
N SER A 35 34.86 -17.43 -2.43
CA SER A 35 36.22 -17.78 -1.99
C SER A 35 36.47 -17.41 -0.52
N ALA A 36 36.03 -16.22 -0.09
CA ALA A 36 36.15 -15.76 1.28
C ALA A 36 35.34 -16.63 2.27
N ARG A 37 34.16 -17.11 1.86
CA ARG A 37 33.36 -18.05 2.67
C ARG A 37 34.01 -19.42 2.78
N CYS A 38 34.55 -19.96 1.70
CA CYS A 38 35.31 -21.21 1.74
C CYS A 38 36.52 -21.09 2.66
N PHE A 39 37.26 -19.97 2.59
CA PHE A 39 38.40 -19.73 3.48
C PHE A 39 37.98 -19.62 4.95
N SER A 40 36.91 -18.89 5.25
CA SER A 40 36.38 -18.77 6.61
C SER A 40 35.98 -20.14 7.18
N PHE A 41 35.25 -20.94 6.39
CA PHE A 41 34.86 -22.30 6.77
C PHE A 41 36.07 -23.21 7.03
N LEU A 42 37.05 -23.20 6.13
CA LEU A 42 38.29 -23.97 6.29
C LEU A 42 39.07 -23.54 7.53
N SER A 43 39.13 -22.24 7.82
CA SER A 43 39.75 -21.70 9.03
C SER A 43 39.06 -22.19 10.30
N SER A 44 37.72 -22.15 10.34
CA SER A 44 36.94 -22.67 11.48
C SER A 44 37.14 -24.17 11.68
N VAL A 45 37.13 -24.96 10.61
CA VAL A 45 37.40 -26.41 10.67
C VAL A 45 38.82 -26.67 11.19
N THR A 46 39.81 -25.92 10.69
CA THR A 46 41.21 -26.05 11.12
C THR A 46 41.37 -25.73 12.60
N ALA A 47 40.73 -24.65 13.07
CA ALA A 47 40.75 -24.27 14.48
C ALA A 47 40.12 -25.35 15.38
N LEU A 48 39.00 -25.96 14.95
CA LEU A 48 38.35 -27.05 15.69
C LEU A 48 39.21 -28.32 15.74
N VAL A 49 39.87 -28.68 14.64
CA VAL A 49 40.79 -29.82 14.59
C VAL A 49 42.01 -29.57 15.49
N LEU A 50 42.62 -28.39 15.42
CA LEU A 50 43.74 -28.02 16.30
C LEU A 50 43.30 -28.05 17.77
N PHE A 51 42.15 -27.46 18.10
CA PHE A 51 41.60 -27.49 19.46
C PHE A 51 41.40 -28.93 19.97
N SER A 52 40.89 -29.82 19.12
CA SER A 52 40.69 -31.24 19.47
C SER A 52 42.02 -31.96 19.69
N ILE A 53 43.03 -31.71 18.84
CA ILE A 53 44.37 -32.30 18.98
C ILE A 53 45.07 -31.76 20.24
N PHE A 54 44.98 -30.45 20.53
CA PHE A 54 45.60 -29.85 21.70
C PHE A 54 44.97 -30.30 23.03
N ILE A 55 43.69 -30.69 23.03
CA ILE A 55 43.04 -31.34 24.17
C ILE A 55 43.58 -32.76 24.39
N ASP A 56 43.92 -33.46 23.31
CA ASP A 56 44.38 -34.86 23.33
C ASP A 56 45.89 -35.05 23.50
N ILE A 57 46.70 -33.97 23.58
CA ILE A 57 48.13 -34.07 23.94
C ILE A 57 48.24 -34.21 25.47
N PRO A 58 48.66 -35.36 26.03
CA PRO A 58 48.93 -35.46 27.45
C PRO A 58 50.32 -34.88 27.72
N ALA A 59 50.40 -33.56 27.94
CA ALA A 59 51.64 -32.89 28.34
C ALA A 59 51.49 -32.15 29.68
N TYR A 60 51.83 -32.91 30.73
CA TYR A 60 52.49 -32.52 31.97
C TYR A 60 51.74 -31.82 33.13
N PRO A 61 52.09 -32.18 34.39
CA PRO A 61 51.29 -31.96 35.58
C PRO A 61 51.69 -30.66 36.25
N PHE A 62 51.07 -29.55 35.87
CA PHE A 62 51.16 -28.32 36.67
C PHE A 62 49.79 -27.78 37.12
N PHE A 63 48.69 -28.29 36.55
CA PHE A 63 47.33 -27.83 36.87
C PHE A 63 46.48 -28.83 37.67
N THR A 64 47.10 -29.81 38.34
CA THR A 64 46.39 -30.76 39.22
C THR A 64 46.02 -30.18 40.59
N LEU A 65 46.39 -28.93 40.93
CA LEU A 65 46.00 -28.30 42.20
C LEU A 65 44.78 -27.38 42.12
N GLU A 66 44.33 -26.98 40.93
CA GLU A 66 43.11 -26.17 40.77
C GLU A 66 41.90 -26.95 40.28
N ARG A 67 42.12 -28.16 39.72
CA ARG A 67 41.09 -29.13 39.31
C ARG A 67 40.42 -29.86 40.49
N ARG A 68 40.28 -29.21 41.65
CA ARG A 68 39.42 -29.72 42.74
C ARG A 68 38.48 -28.65 43.31
N ARG A 69 38.39 -27.48 42.69
CA ARG A 69 37.43 -26.43 43.10
C ARG A 69 36.45 -25.97 42.02
N TYR A 70 36.42 -26.63 40.86
CA TYR A 70 35.53 -26.21 39.75
C TYR A 70 34.84 -27.36 39.02
N THR A 71 34.58 -28.47 39.71
CA THR A 71 33.69 -29.52 39.20
C THR A 71 32.79 -30.00 40.32
N ASP A 72 31.90 -29.11 40.79
CA ASP A 72 30.57 -29.50 41.24
C ASP A 72 29.64 -28.28 41.24
N SER A 73 29.12 -28.00 40.04
CA SER A 73 27.90 -27.23 39.81
C SER A 73 27.58 -27.38 38.32
N SER A 74 27.12 -28.58 37.98
CA SER A 74 26.32 -28.79 36.78
C SER A 74 25.18 -27.77 36.78
N ASP A 75 25.11 -26.89 35.77
CA ASP A 75 24.04 -27.03 34.79
C ASP A 75 24.22 -26.10 33.57
N ARG A 76 24.36 -26.78 32.43
CA ARG A 76 23.58 -26.56 31.20
C ARG A 76 23.39 -25.13 30.69
N ASN A 77 24.11 -24.86 29.59
CA ASN A 77 23.62 -24.34 28.30
C ASN A 77 24.49 -23.21 27.73
N ASN A 78 25.68 -23.56 27.24
CA ASN A 78 26.42 -22.73 26.28
C ASN A 78 26.61 -23.46 24.95
N LEU A 79 25.56 -24.17 24.52
CA LEU A 79 25.45 -24.74 23.16
C LEU A 79 24.62 -23.83 22.23
N THR A 80 23.99 -22.78 22.74
CA THR A 80 23.22 -21.80 21.94
C THR A 80 24.07 -20.71 21.31
N ASP A 81 25.24 -20.39 21.89
CA ASP A 81 26.10 -19.31 21.38
C ASP A 81 27.06 -19.74 20.26
N ILE A 82 27.27 -21.05 20.07
CA ILE A 82 28.11 -21.58 18.98
C ILE A 82 27.29 -21.86 17.71
N PHE A 83 25.96 -22.04 17.83
CA PHE A 83 25.06 -22.14 16.68
C PHE A 83 24.48 -20.79 16.21
N GLY A 84 24.61 -19.72 17.00
CA GLY A 84 24.11 -18.39 16.65
C GLY A 84 24.92 -17.65 15.57
N ALA A 85 26.15 -18.07 15.28
CA ALA A 85 27.07 -17.33 14.40
C ALA A 85 27.27 -17.95 13.00
N THR A 86 26.72 -19.14 12.72
CA THR A 86 26.97 -19.87 11.46
C THR A 86 25.75 -20.08 10.57
N PHE A 87 24.55 -19.70 11.00
CA PHE A 87 23.35 -19.78 10.17
C PHE A 87 22.48 -18.52 10.27
N TYR A 88 23.01 -17.39 9.78
CA TYR A 88 22.17 -16.52 8.95
C TYR A 88 22.02 -17.15 7.57
N SER A 89 21.59 -18.42 7.53
CA SER A 89 20.76 -18.87 6.43
C SER A 89 19.40 -18.20 6.65
N HIS A 90 19.29 -16.93 6.26
CA HIS A 90 18.05 -16.58 5.61
C HIS A 90 17.86 -17.62 4.51
N PRO A 91 16.72 -18.31 4.44
CA PRO A 91 16.48 -19.28 3.39
C PRO A 91 16.63 -18.56 2.04
N LEU A 92 17.80 -18.68 1.41
CA LEU A 92 18.09 -18.13 0.07
C LEU A 92 17.29 -18.88 -1.02
N LEU A 93 16.49 -19.88 -0.62
CA LEU A 93 15.60 -20.70 -1.43
C LEU A 93 14.25 -20.96 -0.71
N GLY A 94 13.89 -20.13 0.27
CA GLY A 94 12.56 -20.17 0.86
C GLY A 94 11.57 -19.49 -0.06
N ASN A 95 10.52 -20.20 -0.44
CA ASN A 95 9.42 -19.74 -1.29
C ASN A 95 8.51 -18.70 -0.58
N HIS A 96 9.11 -17.75 0.15
CA HIS A 96 8.42 -16.67 0.80
C HIS A 96 8.28 -15.53 -0.21
N LYS A 97 7.02 -15.19 -0.54
CA LYS A 97 6.72 -14.02 -1.37
C LYS A 97 7.38 -12.80 -0.73
N ARG A 98 8.30 -12.15 -1.46
CA ARG A 98 9.00 -10.94 -0.99
C ARG A 98 8.09 -9.72 -0.94
N TRP A 99 7.11 -9.71 -1.83
CA TRP A 99 5.96 -8.83 -1.72
C TRP A 99 4.89 -9.48 -0.87
N SER A 100 4.42 -8.75 0.15
CA SER A 100 3.36 -9.19 1.06
C SER A 100 2.01 -9.39 0.37
N ARG A 101 1.81 -8.82 -0.83
CA ARG A 101 0.50 -8.70 -1.49
C ARG A 101 -0.55 -8.09 -0.56
N SER A 102 -0.11 -7.18 0.31
CA SER A 102 -0.96 -6.45 1.23
C SER A 102 -0.73 -4.96 1.04
N MET A 103 -1.79 -4.17 1.18
CA MET A 103 -1.77 -2.72 1.04
C MET A 103 -2.46 -2.05 2.23
N GLY A 104 -1.91 -0.92 2.64
CA GLY A 104 -2.47 -0.13 3.74
C GLY A 104 -3.88 0.37 3.42
N GLN A 105 -4.68 0.63 4.44
CA GLN A 105 -6.05 1.08 4.29
C GLN A 105 -6.29 2.20 5.29
N LEU A 106 -6.71 3.37 4.80
CA LEU A 106 -7.06 4.51 5.64
C LEU A 106 -8.37 5.10 5.15
N ASN A 107 -9.38 5.16 6.04
CA ASN A 107 -10.66 5.78 5.73
C ASN A 107 -10.77 7.16 6.41
N LEU A 108 -11.01 8.20 5.60
CA LEU A 108 -11.07 9.58 6.09
C LEU A 108 -12.17 9.77 7.13
N MET A 109 -13.37 9.26 6.85
CA MET A 109 -14.52 9.45 7.73
C MET A 109 -14.32 8.77 9.09
N SER A 110 -13.84 7.52 9.10
CA SER A 110 -13.51 6.80 10.33
C SER A 110 -12.40 7.49 11.14
N TYR A 111 -11.39 8.04 10.45
CA TYR A 111 -10.32 8.80 11.08
C TYR A 111 -10.84 10.10 11.72
N CYS A 112 -11.58 10.92 10.98
CA CYS A 112 -12.06 12.23 11.43
C CYS A 112 -13.03 12.12 12.61
N VAL A 113 -13.91 11.11 12.56
CA VAL A 113 -14.95 10.87 13.57
C VAL A 113 -14.38 10.19 14.82
N LYS A 114 -13.11 9.73 14.77
CA LYS A 114 -12.48 8.90 15.81
C LYS A 114 -13.33 7.70 16.17
N ASP A 115 -13.73 6.92 15.15
CA ASP A 115 -14.61 5.76 15.33
C ASP A 115 -14.04 4.78 16.37
N GLU A 116 -14.66 4.76 17.56
CA GLU A 116 -14.18 3.99 18.70
C GLU A 116 -14.26 2.48 18.44
N THR A 117 -15.10 2.02 17.49
CA THR A 117 -15.24 0.58 17.17
C THR A 117 -13.97 0.00 16.53
N ILE A 118 -13.25 0.81 15.73
CA ILE A 118 -11.96 0.42 15.14
C ILE A 118 -10.89 0.36 16.24
N THR A 119 -10.88 1.33 17.15
CA THR A 119 -9.96 1.33 18.30
C THR A 119 -10.24 0.24 19.32
N ALA A 120 -11.49 -0.24 19.41
CA ALA A 120 -11.86 -1.35 20.28
C ALA A 120 -11.39 -2.69 19.73
N LYS A 121 -11.40 -2.87 18.40
CA LYS A 121 -10.90 -4.09 17.72
C LYS A 121 -9.39 -4.26 17.86
N SER A 122 -8.62 -3.19 18.04
CA SER A 122 -7.16 -3.28 18.22
C SER A 122 -6.71 -3.68 19.64
N GLY A 123 -7.62 -3.81 20.62
CA GLY A 123 -7.35 -4.43 21.92
C GLY A 123 -6.70 -3.53 22.99
N LYS A 124 -6.87 -3.88 24.28
CA LYS A 124 -6.48 -3.06 25.46
C LYS A 124 -4.97 -2.78 25.58
N LEU A 125 -4.12 -3.71 25.15
CA LEU A 125 -2.66 -3.55 25.17
C LEU A 125 -2.22 -2.38 24.29
N LEU A 126 -2.81 -2.32 23.10
CA LEU A 126 -2.58 -1.28 22.13
C LEU A 126 -3.14 0.07 22.69
N ALA A 127 -4.32 0.11 23.32
CA ALA A 127 -4.82 1.34 23.97
C ALA A 127 -3.86 1.95 25.04
N THR A 128 -2.98 1.15 25.66
CA THR A 128 -1.96 1.63 26.61
C THR A 128 -0.72 2.20 25.89
N ILE A 129 -0.42 1.72 24.68
CA ILE A 129 0.65 2.25 23.82
C ILE A 129 0.25 3.61 23.22
N LYS A 130 -1.05 3.83 22.96
CA LYS A 130 -1.63 5.11 22.51
C LYS A 130 -1.23 6.29 23.40
N THR A 131 -1.23 6.11 24.71
CA THR A 131 -0.89 7.17 25.68
C THR A 131 0.61 7.39 25.83
N LEU A 132 1.42 6.37 25.49
CA LEU A 132 2.88 6.40 25.71
C LEU A 132 3.67 6.96 24.52
N VAL A 133 3.16 6.85 23.29
CA VAL A 133 3.97 7.14 22.08
C VAL A 133 3.47 8.36 21.28
N ASN A 134 2.36 9.01 21.66
CA ASN A 134 1.83 10.21 21.00
C ASN A 134 1.72 10.10 19.45
N LEU A 135 1.36 8.91 18.96
CA LEU A 135 1.15 8.59 17.55
C LEU A 135 -0.36 8.61 17.26
N GLU A 136 -1.02 9.78 17.29
CA GLU A 136 -2.48 9.87 17.08
C GLU A 136 -2.95 9.27 15.74
N ASN A 137 -2.08 9.21 14.72
CA ASN A 137 -2.48 8.91 13.35
C ASN A 137 -2.32 7.43 12.93
N GLN A 138 -1.44 6.65 13.59
CA GLN A 138 -1.10 5.29 13.13
C GLN A 138 -2.15 4.21 13.42
N TRP A 139 -3.21 4.55 14.16
CA TRP A 139 -4.15 3.59 14.73
C TRP A 139 -5.38 3.31 13.87
N TYR A 140 -5.63 4.15 12.87
CA TYR A 140 -6.72 3.99 11.90
C TYR A 140 -6.26 3.33 10.60
N VAL A 141 -4.96 3.04 10.50
CA VAL A 141 -4.40 2.26 9.39
C VAL A 141 -4.73 0.80 9.61
N THR A 142 -5.42 0.22 8.64
CA THR A 142 -5.64 -1.24 8.54
C THR A 142 -4.93 -1.77 7.31
N TRP A 143 -5.06 -3.08 7.03
CA TRP A 143 -4.41 -3.74 5.91
C TRP A 143 -5.41 -4.60 5.16
N ALA A 144 -5.33 -4.58 3.83
CA ALA A 144 -6.12 -5.43 2.95
C ALA A 144 -5.20 -6.18 1.99
N ASP A 145 -5.62 -7.39 1.60
CA ASP A 145 -4.90 -8.16 0.59
C ASP A 145 -5.19 -7.59 -0.81
N VAL A 146 -4.17 -7.57 -1.67
CA VAL A 146 -4.29 -7.25 -3.08
C VAL A 146 -4.84 -8.49 -3.79
N SER A 147 -6.15 -8.45 -4.08
CA SER A 147 -6.88 -9.54 -4.69
C SER A 147 -6.50 -9.74 -6.15
N ASP A 148 -6.70 -10.95 -6.68
CA ASP A 148 -6.41 -11.26 -8.08
C ASP A 148 -7.24 -10.39 -9.04
N GLU A 149 -8.49 -10.07 -8.68
CA GLU A 149 -9.37 -9.21 -9.46
C GLU A 149 -8.84 -7.78 -9.56
N LEU A 150 -8.23 -7.25 -8.49
CA LEU A 150 -7.59 -5.94 -8.50
C LEU A 150 -6.33 -5.95 -9.38
N GLU A 151 -5.52 -7.00 -9.30
CA GLU A 151 -4.34 -7.15 -10.16
C GLU A 151 -4.71 -7.25 -11.65
N GLU A 152 -5.76 -8.02 -11.96
CA GLU A 152 -6.32 -8.15 -13.31
C GLU A 152 -6.85 -6.81 -13.81
N LEU A 153 -7.57 -6.06 -12.97
CA LEU A 153 -8.06 -4.72 -13.30
C LEU A 153 -6.91 -3.77 -13.64
N ILE A 154 -5.88 -3.68 -12.79
CA ILE A 154 -4.70 -2.84 -13.03
C ILE A 154 -4.03 -3.22 -14.36
N CYS A 155 -3.81 -4.51 -14.61
CA CYS A 155 -3.18 -4.98 -15.85
C CYS A 155 -4.01 -4.63 -17.08
N ARG A 156 -5.32 -4.85 -17.03
CA ARG A 156 -6.25 -4.55 -18.11
C ARG A 156 -6.20 -3.06 -18.46
N GLU A 157 -6.31 -2.19 -17.46
CA GLU A 157 -6.28 -0.74 -17.65
C GLU A 157 -4.99 -0.25 -18.31
N LEU A 158 -3.83 -0.74 -17.85
CA LEU A 158 -2.55 -0.35 -18.43
C LEU A 158 -2.36 -0.88 -19.86
N LYS A 159 -2.76 -2.13 -20.15
CA LYS A 159 -2.68 -2.71 -21.49
C LYS A 159 -3.57 -1.95 -22.48
N GLU A 160 -4.77 -1.59 -22.06
CA GLU A 160 -5.70 -0.83 -22.91
C GLU A 160 -5.19 0.58 -23.22
N LYS A 161 -4.55 1.26 -22.25
CA LYS A 161 -3.86 2.53 -22.51
C LYS A 161 -2.77 2.39 -23.58
N VAL A 162 -1.94 1.35 -23.50
CA VAL A 162 -0.93 1.08 -24.54
C VAL A 162 -1.59 0.78 -25.89
N ALA A 163 -2.63 -0.05 -25.91
CA ALA A 163 -3.32 -0.44 -27.14
C ALA A 163 -4.06 0.74 -27.81
N SER A 164 -4.50 1.74 -27.03
CA SER A 164 -5.13 2.94 -27.54
C SER A 164 -4.17 3.85 -28.32
N TYR A 165 -2.87 3.70 -28.10
CA TYR A 165 -1.83 4.50 -28.73
C TYR A 165 -1.39 3.88 -30.07
N THR A 166 -1.76 4.54 -31.16
CA THR A 166 -1.62 4.01 -32.54
C THR A 166 -0.43 4.59 -33.31
N LYS A 167 0.32 5.50 -32.69
CA LYS A 167 1.44 6.20 -33.31
C LYS A 167 2.69 5.31 -33.39
N PRO A 168 3.50 5.46 -34.46
CA PRO A 168 4.72 4.67 -34.64
C PRO A 168 5.87 5.09 -33.71
N GLU A 169 5.84 6.31 -33.16
CA GLU A 169 6.84 6.79 -32.21
C GLU A 169 6.72 6.08 -30.85
N PRO A 170 7.79 6.01 -30.04
CA PRO A 170 7.69 5.46 -28.69
C PRO A 170 6.68 6.24 -27.84
N PHE A 171 5.84 5.52 -27.08
CA PHE A 171 4.74 6.07 -26.27
C PHE A 171 5.17 7.32 -25.47
N CYS A 172 6.21 7.17 -24.63
CA CYS A 172 6.72 8.23 -23.76
C CYS A 172 7.41 9.39 -24.51
N SER A 173 7.67 9.25 -25.81
CA SER A 173 8.33 10.29 -26.62
C SER A 173 7.34 11.26 -27.26
N THR A 174 6.04 11.04 -27.10
CA THR A 174 5.01 11.90 -27.71
C THR A 174 4.16 12.64 -26.69
N PRO A 175 3.69 13.86 -27.00
CA PRO A 175 2.78 14.60 -26.12
C PRO A 175 1.49 13.83 -25.79
N GLU A 176 1.01 13.01 -26.73
CA GLU A 176 -0.19 12.18 -26.52
C GLU A 176 0.04 11.05 -25.53
N GLY A 177 1.13 10.28 -25.68
CA GLY A 177 1.48 9.22 -24.73
C GLY A 177 1.75 9.79 -23.33
N LEU A 178 2.48 10.91 -23.26
CA LEU A 178 2.67 11.63 -21.99
C LEU A 178 1.33 12.05 -21.37
N SER A 179 0.41 12.61 -22.16
CA SER A 179 -0.93 12.99 -21.68
C SER A 179 -1.73 11.80 -21.15
N ILE A 180 -1.63 10.62 -21.77
CA ILE A 180 -2.31 9.40 -21.32
C ILE A 180 -1.68 8.87 -20.01
N MET A 181 -0.36 9.00 -19.85
CA MET A 181 0.35 8.60 -18.63
C MET A 181 0.12 9.56 -17.46
N THR A 182 0.02 10.86 -17.73
CA THR A 182 -0.23 11.89 -16.72
C THR A 182 -1.71 12.07 -16.40
N GLY A 183 -2.59 11.25 -16.96
CA GLY A 183 -4.01 11.29 -16.65
C GLY A 183 -4.27 10.88 -15.20
N LYS A 184 -5.20 11.58 -14.55
CA LYS A 184 -5.61 11.40 -13.14
C LYS A 184 -7.03 10.82 -13.04
N GLY A 185 -7.54 10.28 -14.15
CA GLY A 185 -8.92 9.82 -14.36
C GLY A 185 -9.59 10.51 -15.56
N ASP A 186 -8.97 11.55 -16.11
CA ASP A 186 -9.49 12.33 -17.24
C ASP A 186 -9.50 11.53 -18.53
N TYR A 187 -8.50 10.67 -18.75
CA TYR A 187 -8.51 9.73 -19.86
C TYR A 187 -9.70 8.77 -19.75
N VAL A 188 -9.87 8.11 -18.60
CA VAL A 188 -10.98 7.17 -18.35
C VAL A 188 -12.32 7.87 -18.61
N LEU A 189 -12.58 9.01 -17.94
CA LEU A 189 -13.83 9.73 -18.07
C LEU A 189 -14.13 10.16 -19.52
N LYS A 190 -13.16 10.78 -20.19
CA LYS A 190 -13.35 11.34 -21.53
C LYS A 190 -13.44 10.26 -22.60
N LYS A 191 -12.57 9.25 -22.55
CA LYS A 191 -12.41 8.27 -23.62
C LYS A 191 -13.39 7.10 -23.51
N ARG A 192 -13.69 6.63 -22.29
CA ARG A 192 -14.54 5.45 -22.09
C ARG A 192 -15.99 5.82 -21.81
N TYR A 193 -16.20 6.90 -21.07
CA TYR A 193 -17.54 7.29 -20.62
C TYR A 193 -18.08 8.54 -21.33
N GLY A 194 -17.28 9.23 -22.14
CA GLY A 194 -17.70 10.45 -22.85
C GLY A 194 -18.03 11.61 -21.90
N LEU A 195 -17.47 11.59 -20.69
CA LEU A 195 -17.73 12.56 -19.63
C LEU A 195 -16.66 13.65 -19.62
N ASP A 196 -17.07 14.89 -19.33
CA ASP A 196 -16.18 16.05 -19.25
C ASP A 196 -15.35 16.07 -17.94
N PRO A 197 -14.02 15.87 -17.97
CA PRO A 197 -13.21 15.73 -16.75
C PRO A 197 -13.21 16.95 -15.81
N GLU A 198 -13.49 18.16 -16.30
CA GLU A 198 -13.62 19.36 -15.46
C GLU A 198 -14.87 19.27 -14.56
N THR A 199 -15.98 18.80 -15.13
CA THR A 199 -17.22 18.55 -14.40
C THR A 199 -17.05 17.52 -13.27
N TRP A 200 -16.09 16.60 -13.42
CA TRP A 200 -15.81 15.49 -12.49
C TRP A 200 -14.61 15.72 -11.57
N LEU A 201 -14.14 16.97 -11.46
CA LEU A 201 -13.08 17.39 -10.51
C LEU A 201 -11.71 16.71 -10.75
N ILE A 202 -11.39 16.33 -11.99
CA ILE A 202 -10.12 15.68 -12.33
C ILE A 202 -9.17 16.62 -13.07
N ALA A 203 -9.66 17.42 -14.02
CA ALA A 203 -8.80 18.21 -14.91
C ALA A 203 -8.36 19.59 -14.35
N SER A 204 -9.19 20.23 -13.51
CA SER A 204 -8.99 21.62 -13.09
C SER A 204 -8.38 21.79 -11.69
N GLU A 205 -8.22 20.70 -10.94
CA GLU A 205 -7.84 20.72 -9.54
C GLU A 205 -6.47 20.04 -9.31
N ARG A 206 -5.81 20.41 -8.21
CA ARG A 206 -4.56 19.76 -7.78
C ARG A 206 -4.81 18.30 -7.41
N TYR A 207 -3.80 17.46 -7.58
CA TYR A 207 -3.95 16.01 -7.40
C TYR A 207 -4.44 15.62 -5.99
N ASP A 208 -3.90 16.27 -4.94
CA ASP A 208 -4.32 16.06 -3.56
C ASP A 208 -5.80 16.41 -3.32
N TYR A 209 -6.28 17.46 -3.97
CA TYR A 209 -7.66 17.89 -3.87
C TYR A 209 -8.62 16.91 -4.53
N SER A 210 -8.32 16.53 -5.77
CA SER A 210 -9.11 15.54 -6.53
C SER A 210 -9.17 14.22 -5.77
N LEU A 211 -8.04 13.74 -5.24
CA LEU A 211 -7.98 12.51 -4.45
C LEU A 211 -8.88 12.56 -3.21
N LEU A 212 -8.82 13.65 -2.43
CA LEU A 212 -9.67 13.80 -1.25
C LEU A 212 -11.17 13.88 -1.61
N ALA A 213 -11.52 14.63 -2.66
CA ALA A 213 -12.91 14.74 -3.11
C ALA A 213 -13.45 13.39 -3.61
N TRP A 214 -12.69 12.68 -4.44
CA TRP A 214 -13.03 11.34 -4.93
C TRP A 214 -13.10 10.32 -3.80
N HIS A 215 -12.22 10.41 -2.79
CA HIS A 215 -12.27 9.53 -1.62
C HIS A 215 -13.58 9.71 -0.85
N ILE A 216 -13.94 10.95 -0.55
CA ILE A 216 -15.20 11.27 0.12
C ILE A 216 -16.39 10.78 -0.73
N ALA A 217 -16.40 11.07 -2.03
CA ALA A 217 -17.48 10.66 -2.93
C ALA A 217 -17.65 9.12 -2.95
N THR A 218 -16.55 8.39 -3.14
CA THR A 218 -16.53 6.92 -3.18
C THR A 218 -17.05 6.34 -1.86
N ASP A 219 -16.61 6.89 -0.73
CA ASP A 219 -16.99 6.46 0.60
C ASP A 219 -18.48 6.75 0.88
N LEU A 220 -19.01 7.88 0.42
CA LEU A 220 -20.45 8.19 0.54
C LEU A 220 -21.31 7.25 -0.33
N CYS A 221 -20.98 7.10 -1.61
CA CYS A 221 -21.70 6.22 -2.54
C CYS A 221 -21.68 4.75 -2.07
N TYR A 222 -20.55 4.28 -1.54
CA TYR A 222 -20.41 2.90 -1.06
C TYR A 222 -21.44 2.56 0.01
N TYR A 223 -21.57 3.44 1.01
CA TYR A 223 -22.47 3.21 2.13
C TYR A 223 -23.93 3.51 1.82
N ASP A 224 -24.19 4.40 0.85
CA ASP A 224 -25.53 4.62 0.34
C ASP A 224 -26.04 3.38 -0.41
N ASP A 225 -25.23 2.82 -1.32
CA ASP A 225 -25.58 1.60 -2.04
C ASP A 225 -25.65 0.36 -1.14
N LEU A 226 -24.76 0.26 -0.14
CA LEU A 226 -24.81 -0.82 0.85
C LEU A 226 -26.15 -0.87 1.58
N ASP A 227 -26.76 0.29 1.86
CA ASP A 227 -28.06 0.32 2.53
C ASP A 227 -29.22 0.20 1.55
N GLU A 228 -29.22 0.99 0.46
CA GLU A 228 -30.33 1.05 -0.49
C GLU A 228 -30.46 -0.23 -1.32
N HIS A 229 -29.35 -0.77 -1.81
CA HIS A 229 -29.36 -1.96 -2.68
C HIS A 229 -29.16 -3.26 -1.89
N CYS A 230 -28.46 -3.22 -0.75
CA CYS A 230 -28.07 -4.43 -0.03
C CYS A 230 -28.66 -4.55 1.38
N HIS A 231 -29.43 -3.57 1.86
CA HIS A 231 -30.01 -3.54 3.21
C HIS A 231 -28.98 -3.76 4.34
N GLY A 232 -27.76 -3.24 4.15
CA GLY A 232 -26.64 -3.37 5.07
C GLY A 232 -25.81 -4.65 4.91
N ASP A 233 -26.16 -5.53 3.98
CA ASP A 233 -25.47 -6.80 3.74
C ASP A 233 -24.34 -6.64 2.71
N ALA A 234 -23.10 -6.51 3.20
CA ALA A 234 -21.93 -6.30 2.34
C ALA A 234 -21.63 -7.47 1.40
N ASP A 235 -22.18 -8.67 1.63
CA ASP A 235 -21.96 -9.82 0.74
C ASP A 235 -22.76 -9.71 -0.56
N LYS A 236 -23.79 -8.88 -0.59
CA LYS A 236 -24.60 -8.59 -1.79
C LYS A 236 -24.02 -7.48 -2.66
N LEU A 237 -23.06 -6.71 -2.16
CA LEU A 237 -22.41 -5.66 -2.95
C LEU A 237 -21.64 -6.28 -4.11
N HIS A 238 -21.74 -5.63 -5.27
CA HIS A 238 -20.97 -6.02 -6.44
C HIS A 238 -19.46 -5.99 -6.11
N PRO A 239 -18.67 -7.01 -6.52
CA PRO A 239 -17.24 -7.08 -6.18
C PRO A 239 -16.45 -5.81 -6.53
N ILE A 240 -16.78 -5.18 -7.66
CA ILE A 240 -16.13 -3.93 -8.09
C ILE A 240 -16.35 -2.77 -7.12
N CYS A 241 -17.46 -2.73 -6.36
CA CYS A 241 -17.68 -1.73 -5.30
C CYS A 241 -16.63 -1.89 -4.19
N LYS A 242 -16.35 -3.14 -3.80
CA LYS A 242 -15.35 -3.46 -2.77
C LYS A 242 -13.95 -3.10 -3.25
N ILE A 243 -13.61 -3.39 -4.51
CA ILE A 243 -12.34 -3.01 -5.13
C ILE A 243 -12.18 -1.48 -5.16
N SER A 244 -13.19 -0.75 -5.64
CA SER A 244 -13.20 0.72 -5.68
C SER A 244 -13.01 1.32 -4.29
N LYS A 245 -13.69 0.77 -3.28
CA LYS A 245 -13.53 1.21 -1.89
C LYS A 245 -12.12 0.96 -1.36
N CYS A 246 -11.58 -0.23 -1.63
CA CYS A 246 -10.25 -0.67 -1.20
C CYS A 246 -9.13 0.18 -1.83
N LEU A 247 -9.27 0.49 -3.13
CA LEU A 247 -8.39 1.42 -3.83
C LEU A 247 -8.48 2.83 -3.27
N SER A 248 -9.70 3.33 -3.02
CA SER A 248 -9.91 4.66 -2.46
C SER A 248 -9.27 4.84 -1.07
N ASP A 249 -9.42 3.86 -0.19
CA ASP A 249 -8.78 3.85 1.14
C ASP A 249 -7.26 3.70 1.05
N TYR A 250 -6.76 2.94 0.06
CA TYR A 250 -5.32 2.81 -0.16
C TYR A 250 -4.70 4.10 -0.71
N MET A 251 -5.35 4.78 -1.64
CA MET A 251 -4.87 6.05 -2.18
C MET A 251 -4.79 7.13 -1.10
N LEU A 252 -5.73 7.15 -0.14
CA LEU A 252 -5.62 8.01 1.04
C LEU A 252 -4.50 7.59 1.98
N TYR A 253 -4.30 6.28 2.18
CA TYR A 253 -3.15 5.77 2.94
C TYR A 253 -1.83 6.24 2.33
N LEU A 254 -1.66 6.13 1.02
CA LEU A 254 -0.46 6.60 0.33
C LEU A 254 -0.26 8.10 0.53
N LEU A 255 -1.35 8.89 0.43
CA LEU A 255 -1.32 10.34 0.63
C LEU A 255 -0.81 10.74 2.02
N VAL A 256 -1.21 10.02 3.06
CA VAL A 256 -0.96 10.40 4.47
C VAL A 256 0.28 9.71 5.04
N VAL A 257 0.50 8.44 4.71
CA VAL A 257 1.52 7.58 5.33
C VAL A 257 2.75 7.39 4.43
N CYS A 258 2.55 7.38 3.10
CA CYS A 258 3.63 7.19 2.12
C CYS A 258 3.75 8.39 1.16
N PRO A 259 3.82 9.64 1.64
CA PRO A 259 3.79 10.82 0.78
C PRO A 259 4.95 10.88 -0.23
N SER A 260 6.05 10.18 0.03
CA SER A 260 7.18 10.05 -0.91
C SER A 260 6.87 9.21 -2.16
N LEU A 261 5.74 8.51 -2.21
CA LEU A 261 5.26 7.80 -3.40
C LEU A 261 4.18 8.61 -4.15
N MET A 262 3.93 9.84 -3.70
CA MET A 262 2.92 10.72 -4.25
C MET A 262 3.58 11.88 -5.00
N PRO A 263 2.90 12.45 -6.00
CA PRO A 263 3.40 13.60 -6.76
C PRO A 263 3.80 14.76 -5.85
N GLU A 264 4.98 15.34 -6.05
CA GLU A 264 5.49 16.49 -5.29
C GLU A 264 4.72 17.78 -5.63
N GLU A 265 3.52 17.94 -5.07
CA GLU A 265 2.80 19.22 -5.10
C GLU A 265 2.56 19.75 -3.68
N ASN A 266 3.51 20.56 -3.20
CA ASN A 266 3.45 21.55 -2.11
C ASN A 266 2.38 21.39 -1.00
N PHE A 267 2.85 21.04 0.21
CA PHE A 267 2.19 21.17 1.53
C PHE A 267 0.79 20.54 1.68
N MET A 268 0.77 19.20 1.69
CA MET A 268 -0.34 18.32 2.05
C MET A 268 -1.03 18.66 3.38
N ASP A 269 -0.25 19.15 4.35
CA ASP A 269 -0.64 19.17 5.76
C ASP A 269 -1.87 20.06 6.01
N SER A 270 -1.92 21.24 5.36
CA SER A 270 -3.01 22.19 5.61
C SER A 270 -4.35 21.74 5.05
N ARG A 271 -4.38 21.11 3.86
CA ARG A 271 -5.65 20.75 3.18
C ARG A 271 -6.27 19.49 3.76
N TYR A 272 -5.45 18.46 3.99
CA TYR A 272 -5.91 17.25 4.66
C TYR A 272 -6.44 17.58 6.05
N ALA A 273 -5.70 18.36 6.85
CA ALA A 273 -6.14 18.80 8.17
C ALA A 273 -7.43 19.63 8.13
N ASN A 274 -7.53 20.61 7.21
CA ASN A 274 -8.75 21.41 7.04
C ASN A 274 -9.96 20.54 6.66
N THR A 275 -9.78 19.58 5.76
CA THR A 275 -10.85 18.65 5.35
C THR A 275 -11.28 17.78 6.53
N CYS A 276 -10.33 17.29 7.32
CA CYS A 276 -10.63 16.51 8.53
C CYS A 276 -11.42 17.33 9.55
N GLN A 277 -11.01 18.59 9.76
CA GLN A 277 -11.69 19.49 10.67
C GLN A 277 -13.12 19.76 10.22
N GLU A 278 -13.34 20.07 8.94
CA GLU A 278 -14.69 20.29 8.38
C GLU A 278 -15.60 19.08 8.56
N ILE A 279 -15.11 17.87 8.25
CA ILE A 279 -15.89 16.63 8.44
C ILE A 279 -16.23 16.41 9.92
N ASN A 280 -15.27 16.61 10.82
CA ASN A 280 -15.50 16.46 12.26
C ASN A 280 -16.48 17.52 12.80
N ASP A 281 -16.43 18.75 12.31
CA ASP A 281 -17.36 19.82 12.70
C ASP A 281 -18.79 19.49 12.24
N ASP A 282 -18.95 19.04 10.99
CA ASP A 282 -20.23 18.58 10.44
C ASP A 282 -20.79 17.39 11.25
N TYR A 283 -19.92 16.43 11.62
CA TYR A 283 -20.32 15.28 12.42
C TYR A 283 -20.73 15.66 13.85
N ARG A 284 -20.02 16.61 14.49
CA ARG A 284 -20.32 17.07 15.85
C ARG A 284 -21.63 17.84 15.94
N ALA A 285 -21.99 18.58 14.89
CA ALA A 285 -23.26 19.28 14.80
C ALA A 285 -24.48 18.34 14.78
N TRP A 286 -24.28 17.03 14.57
CA TRP A 286 -25.36 16.06 14.46
C TRP A 286 -25.85 15.49 15.80
N PRO A 287 -27.19 15.38 16.02
CA PRO A 287 -27.81 14.61 17.11
C PRO A 287 -27.20 13.22 17.40
N LEU A 288 -26.84 12.96 18.67
CA LEU A 288 -26.18 11.72 19.12
C LEU A 288 -26.88 10.41 18.73
N ILE A 289 -28.21 10.43 18.58
CA ILE A 289 -29.06 9.24 18.37
C ILE A 289 -28.91 8.64 16.94
N SER A 290 -28.43 9.43 15.98
CA SER A 290 -28.27 9.05 14.55
C SER A 290 -26.82 8.71 14.17
N ARG A 291 -25.92 8.54 15.14
CA ARG A 291 -24.48 8.29 14.91
C ARG A 291 -24.14 6.85 14.46
N LYS A 292 -25.06 6.15 13.81
CA LYS A 292 -24.69 4.94 13.05
C LYS A 292 -23.89 5.40 11.82
N SER A 293 -22.73 4.80 11.57
CA SER A 293 -21.81 5.25 10.50
C SER A 293 -22.51 5.41 9.14
N ILE A 294 -23.44 4.50 8.79
CA ILE A 294 -24.17 4.54 7.52
C ILE A 294 -25.13 5.75 7.43
N GLU A 295 -25.90 6.00 8.49
CA GLU A 295 -26.87 7.10 8.53
C GLU A 295 -26.17 8.46 8.42
N ALA A 296 -25.06 8.63 9.14
CA ALA A 296 -24.21 9.81 9.09
C ALA A 296 -23.73 10.11 7.65
N ARG A 297 -23.27 9.08 6.93
CA ARG A 297 -22.80 9.20 5.55
C ARG A 297 -23.92 9.60 4.59
N ARG A 298 -25.09 8.98 4.70
CA ARG A 298 -26.24 9.31 3.86
C ARG A 298 -26.64 10.77 3.95
N HIS A 299 -26.72 11.33 5.15
CA HIS A 299 -27.05 12.74 5.27
C HIS A 299 -25.93 13.62 4.78
N LEU A 300 -24.65 13.30 5.02
CA LEU A 300 -23.55 14.07 4.42
C LEU A 300 -23.67 14.11 2.89
N LEU A 301 -24.11 13.01 2.27
CA LEU A 301 -24.41 12.94 0.85
C LEU A 301 -25.62 13.81 0.44
N ARG A 302 -26.64 13.89 1.30
CA ARG A 302 -27.91 14.59 1.03
C ARG A 302 -27.90 16.08 1.43
N THR A 303 -27.04 16.50 2.34
CA THR A 303 -26.93 17.90 2.79
C THR A 303 -25.92 18.67 1.96
N GLU A 304 -26.26 19.91 1.65
CA GLU A 304 -25.27 20.82 1.09
C GLU A 304 -24.23 21.15 2.16
N GLY A 305 -22.95 20.90 1.85
CA GLY A 305 -21.85 21.28 2.73
C GLY A 305 -21.81 22.78 2.99
N GLY A 306 -21.14 23.18 4.08
CA GLY A 306 -21.04 24.58 4.53
C GLY A 306 -20.65 25.60 3.44
N GLU A 307 -20.79 26.89 3.76
CA GLU A 307 -20.73 27.99 2.80
C GLU A 307 -19.42 28.08 1.98
N LYS A 308 -18.31 27.49 2.46
CA LYS A 308 -17.00 27.53 1.78
C LYS A 308 -17.05 26.86 0.40
N PRO A 309 -16.97 27.62 -0.72
CA PRO A 309 -17.20 27.08 -2.07
C PRO A 309 -16.12 26.12 -2.60
N GLN A 310 -14.94 26.08 -1.96
CA GLN A 310 -13.74 25.43 -2.49
C GLN A 310 -13.16 24.33 -1.59
N SER A 311 -13.88 23.80 -0.59
CA SER A 311 -13.32 22.72 0.23
C SER A 311 -13.50 21.33 -0.39
N ALA A 312 -12.53 20.43 -0.16
CA ALA A 312 -12.56 19.06 -0.69
C ALA A 312 -13.77 18.28 -0.15
N SER A 313 -14.19 18.57 1.09
CA SER A 313 -15.41 18.01 1.69
C SER A 313 -16.68 18.39 0.92
N LYS A 314 -16.86 19.68 0.61
CA LYS A 314 -18.02 20.15 -0.16
C LYS A 314 -18.03 19.55 -1.57
N ARG A 315 -16.88 19.56 -2.25
CA ARG A 315 -16.76 19.00 -3.61
C ARG A 315 -16.94 17.50 -3.64
N GLY A 316 -16.40 16.76 -2.67
CA GLY A 316 -16.59 15.33 -2.54
C GLY A 316 -18.06 14.95 -2.35
N ARG A 317 -18.81 15.72 -1.55
CA ARG A 317 -20.28 15.55 -1.43
C ARG A 317 -21.02 15.81 -2.75
N GLN A 318 -20.68 16.90 -3.44
CA GLN A 318 -21.27 17.22 -4.74
C GLN A 318 -20.98 16.12 -5.78
N LEU A 319 -19.75 15.61 -5.79
CA LEU A 319 -19.33 14.50 -6.65
C LEU A 319 -20.10 13.22 -6.31
N GLY A 320 -20.19 12.86 -5.02
CA GLY A 320 -20.97 11.70 -4.58
C GLY A 320 -22.44 11.79 -4.98
N LYS A 321 -23.06 12.97 -4.83
CA LYS A 321 -24.45 13.20 -5.24
C LYS A 321 -24.62 13.01 -6.75
N ARG A 322 -23.71 13.57 -7.56
CA ARG A 322 -23.70 13.38 -9.02
C ARG A 322 -23.53 11.92 -9.43
N LEU A 323 -22.66 11.18 -8.75
CA LEU A 323 -22.47 9.74 -9.00
C LEU A 323 -23.75 8.95 -8.77
N GLN A 324 -24.53 9.28 -7.72
CA GLN A 324 -25.84 8.66 -7.50
C GLN A 324 -26.88 9.11 -8.54
N GLU A 325 -26.92 10.40 -8.88
CA GLU A 325 -27.87 10.95 -9.86
C GLU A 325 -27.67 10.36 -11.27
N GLN A 326 -26.43 10.02 -11.65
CA GLN A 326 -26.14 9.39 -12.93
C GLN A 326 -26.87 8.06 -13.14
N GLU A 327 -27.18 7.30 -12.08
CA GLU A 327 -27.92 6.02 -12.21
C GLU A 327 -29.34 6.17 -12.74
N SER A 328 -29.86 7.40 -12.76
CA SER A 328 -31.17 7.71 -13.35
C SER A 328 -31.12 7.86 -14.87
N GLU A 329 -29.93 7.87 -15.49
CA GLU A 329 -29.76 7.95 -16.94
C GLU A 329 -29.99 6.59 -17.63
N VAL A 330 -30.58 6.61 -18.83
CA VAL A 330 -31.10 5.41 -19.54
C VAL A 330 -30.05 4.31 -19.77
N ASP A 331 -28.76 4.66 -19.82
CA ASP A 331 -27.65 3.73 -20.09
C ASP A 331 -26.68 3.55 -18.89
N TRP A 332 -27.08 3.95 -17.69
CA TRP A 332 -26.18 3.97 -16.52
C TRP A 332 -26.66 3.05 -15.39
N SER A 333 -26.05 1.87 -15.28
CA SER A 333 -26.31 0.94 -14.17
C SER A 333 -25.41 1.22 -12.97
N ASN A 334 -25.83 0.78 -11.78
CA ASN A 334 -24.98 0.79 -10.58
C ASN A 334 -23.61 0.10 -10.82
N GLY A 335 -23.61 -1.03 -11.54
CA GLY A 335 -22.38 -1.71 -11.94
C GLY A 335 -21.47 -0.83 -12.81
N ARG A 336 -22.05 -0.13 -13.80
CA ARG A 336 -21.31 0.77 -14.69
C ARG A 336 -20.72 1.97 -13.95
N LYS A 337 -21.46 2.54 -12.98
CA LYS A 337 -20.96 3.58 -12.06
C LYS A 337 -19.71 3.10 -11.33
N TRP A 338 -19.77 1.91 -10.71
CA TRP A 338 -18.66 1.40 -9.93
C TRP A 338 -17.47 0.93 -10.75
N GLU A 339 -17.71 0.45 -11.99
CA GLU A 339 -16.64 0.20 -12.96
C GLU A 339 -15.89 1.49 -13.27
N MET A 340 -16.61 2.57 -13.59
CA MET A 340 -16.00 3.89 -13.85
C MET A 340 -15.19 4.38 -12.65
N ILE A 341 -15.74 4.30 -11.44
CA ILE A 341 -15.02 4.69 -10.21
C ILE A 341 -13.74 3.87 -10.05
N SER A 342 -13.79 2.55 -10.29
CA SER A 342 -12.62 1.67 -10.16
C SER A 342 -11.51 2.03 -11.15
N GLU A 343 -11.88 2.34 -12.40
CA GLU A 343 -10.95 2.71 -13.46
C GLU A 343 -10.30 4.06 -13.19
N VAL A 344 -11.06 5.04 -12.69
CA VAL A 344 -10.52 6.34 -12.24
C VAL A 344 -9.50 6.14 -11.11
N TRP A 345 -9.78 5.28 -10.13
CA TRP A 345 -8.83 5.00 -9.05
C TRP A 345 -7.56 4.30 -9.53
N VAL A 346 -7.67 3.34 -10.45
CA VAL A 346 -6.51 2.70 -11.07
C VAL A 346 -5.67 3.71 -11.86
N GLU A 347 -6.32 4.63 -12.56
CA GLU A 347 -5.61 5.71 -13.26
C GLU A 347 -4.89 6.65 -12.28
N MET A 348 -5.54 7.05 -11.17
CA MET A 348 -4.88 7.84 -10.12
C MET A 348 -3.71 7.09 -9.46
N LEU A 349 -3.80 5.77 -9.29
CA LEU A 349 -2.72 4.91 -8.79
C LEU A 349 -1.54 4.86 -9.77
N ALA A 350 -1.82 4.69 -11.07
CA ALA A 350 -0.80 4.72 -12.12
C ALA A 350 -0.12 6.10 -12.21
N TYR A 351 -0.87 7.18 -12.01
CA TYR A 351 -0.31 8.53 -11.91
C TYR A 351 0.65 8.67 -10.71
N ALA A 352 0.26 8.21 -9.52
CA ALA A 352 1.16 8.24 -8.35
C ALA A 352 2.42 7.41 -8.61
N ALA A 353 2.26 6.20 -9.16
CA ALA A 353 3.36 5.32 -9.51
C ALA A 353 4.33 5.92 -10.55
N SER A 354 3.86 6.74 -11.49
CA SER A 354 4.71 7.38 -12.51
C SER A 354 5.49 8.60 -11.98
N HIS A 355 5.01 9.24 -10.91
CA HIS A 355 5.64 10.43 -10.35
C HIS A 355 6.69 10.15 -9.27
N GLY A 356 6.61 9.00 -8.58
CA GLY A 356 7.64 8.59 -7.61
C GLY A 356 8.99 8.32 -8.29
N THR A 357 10.08 8.77 -7.69
CA THR A 357 11.43 8.45 -8.19
C THR A 357 11.76 6.98 -7.94
N TRP A 358 12.59 6.37 -8.79
CA TRP A 358 13.07 5.00 -8.57
C TRP A 358 13.78 4.83 -7.21
N ASN A 359 14.36 5.90 -6.67
CA ASN A 359 14.97 5.89 -5.35
C ASN A 359 13.91 5.74 -4.24
N GLU A 360 12.80 6.48 -4.32
CA GLU A 360 11.70 6.40 -3.36
C GLU A 360 11.02 5.02 -3.41
N HIS A 361 10.70 4.55 -4.62
CA HIS A 361 10.20 3.19 -4.84
C HIS A 361 11.16 2.13 -4.27
N GLY A 362 12.46 2.30 -4.52
CA GLY A 362 13.50 1.45 -3.98
C GLY A 362 13.54 1.43 -2.44
N GLN A 363 13.33 2.56 -1.76
CA GLN A 363 13.31 2.61 -0.29
C GLN A 363 12.17 1.77 0.29
N HIS A 364 11.00 1.78 -0.34
CA HIS A 364 9.82 1.03 0.11
C HIS A 364 9.96 -0.49 -0.07
N LEU A 365 10.87 -0.98 -0.91
CA LEU A 365 11.17 -2.41 -1.00
C LEU A 365 11.69 -2.99 0.33
N ARG A 366 12.36 -2.19 1.16
CA ARG A 366 12.83 -2.64 2.49
C ARG A 366 11.68 -3.11 3.38
N ASN A 367 10.49 -2.56 3.18
CA ASN A 367 9.30 -2.80 3.98
C ASN A 367 8.33 -3.79 3.32
N GLY A 368 8.79 -4.56 2.32
CA GLY A 368 7.95 -5.51 1.58
C GLY A 368 7.40 -4.97 0.25
N GLY A 369 7.69 -3.71 -0.09
CA GLY A 369 7.30 -3.08 -1.34
C GLY A 369 5.83 -2.64 -1.38
N GLU A 370 5.61 -1.37 -1.70
CA GLU A 370 4.27 -0.79 -1.90
C GLU A 370 3.71 -1.14 -3.30
N LEU A 371 2.39 -1.19 -3.44
CA LEU A 371 1.72 -1.51 -4.71
C LEU A 371 2.10 -0.53 -5.85
N PRO A 372 2.22 0.80 -5.66
CA PRO A 372 2.73 1.71 -6.69
C PRO A 372 4.08 1.28 -7.28
N THR A 373 4.93 0.61 -6.49
CA THR A 373 6.22 0.11 -6.97
C THR A 373 6.06 -1.05 -7.94
N HIS A 374 5.06 -1.91 -7.71
CA HIS A 374 4.66 -2.97 -8.65
C HIS A 374 4.05 -2.37 -9.91
N VAL A 375 3.14 -1.41 -9.76
CA VAL A 375 2.50 -0.72 -10.88
C VAL A 375 3.54 -0.02 -11.76
N ARG A 376 4.51 0.68 -11.18
CA ARG A 376 5.57 1.36 -11.93
C ARG A 376 6.42 0.41 -12.78
N LEU A 377 6.75 -0.76 -12.25
CA LEU A 377 7.49 -1.77 -13.01
C LEU A 377 6.65 -2.43 -14.08
N LEU A 378 5.38 -2.70 -13.79
CA LEU A 378 4.44 -3.18 -14.79
C LEU A 378 4.33 -2.18 -15.95
N MET A 379 4.23 -0.88 -15.65
CA MET A 379 4.26 0.18 -16.66
C MET A 379 5.54 0.13 -17.49
N ALA A 380 6.72 0.02 -16.87
CA ALA A 380 7.98 -0.10 -17.58
C ALA A 380 8.04 -1.31 -18.53
N HIS A 381 7.48 -2.47 -18.13
CA HIS A 381 7.38 -3.66 -18.98
C HIS A 381 6.44 -3.47 -20.18
N LEU A 382 5.37 -2.71 -19.98
CA LEU A 382 4.41 -2.39 -21.02
C LEU A 382 4.89 -1.26 -21.95
N GLY A 383 6.06 -0.67 -21.67
CA GLY A 383 6.62 0.44 -22.45
C GLY A 383 5.96 1.78 -22.17
N LEU A 384 5.36 1.94 -20.99
CA LEU A 384 4.71 3.17 -20.51
C LEU A 384 5.66 4.08 -19.74
#